data_AF-D1YJD2-F1
#
_entry.id   AF-D1YJD2-F1
#
_cell.length_a   1.000
_cell.length_b   1.000
_cell.length_c   1.000
_cell.angle_alpha   90.00
_cell.angle_beta   90.00
_cell.angle_gamma   90.00
#
_symmetry.space_group_name_H-M   'P 1'
#
loop_
_entity.id
_entity.type
_entity.pdbx_description
1 polymer ?
#
loop_
_entity_poly.entity_id
_entity_poly.type
_entity_poly.pdbx_seq_one_letter_code
_entity_poly.pdbx_strand_id
1 'polypeptide(L)' 'MWDEPANYLDVFNQDQLIKLLREVKPAMLLIEHDKYFIEQVADQRIVISN' A
#
# COMPACT_ATOMS: atom_id res chain seq x y z
N MET A 1 1.59 -2.21 -10.99
CA MET A 1 2.54 -2.83 -10.06
C MET A 1 3.34 -1.69 -9.47
N TRP A 2 3.17 -1.43 -8.18
CA TRP A 2 3.91 -0.40 -7.45
C TRP A 2 4.89 -1.07 -6.49
N ASP A 3 6.08 -0.50 -6.43
CA ASP A 3 7.19 -1.01 -5.63
C ASP A 3 7.62 0.09 -4.65
N GLU A 4 7.38 -0.15 -3.36
CA GLU A 4 7.62 0.79 -2.24
C GLU A 4 7.04 2.22 -2.40
N PRO A 5 5.77 2.41 -2.82
CA PRO A 5 5.18 3.74 -2.97
C PRO A 5 5.15 4.61 -1.69
N ALA A 6 5.22 4.03 -0.50
CA ALA A 6 5.24 4.78 0.77
C ALA A 6 6.63 5.34 1.12
N ASN A 7 7.73 4.80 0.57
CA ASN A 7 9.09 5.10 1.02
C ASN A 7 9.54 6.55 0.75
N TYR A 8 8.95 7.21 -0.25
CA TYR A 8 9.25 8.59 -0.62
C TYR A 8 8.18 9.59 -0.16
N LEU A 9 7.18 9.13 0.59
CA LEU A 9 6.07 9.97 1.05
C LEU A 9 6.28 10.34 2.52
N ASP A 10 5.99 11.61 2.84
CA ASP A 10 5.78 11.97 4.23
C ASP A 10 4.48 11.33 4.77
N VAL A 11 4.32 11.32 6.10
CA VAL A 11 3.17 10.70 6.77
C VAL A 11 1.84 11.29 6.27
N PHE A 12 1.80 12.58 5.98
CA PHE A 12 0.58 13.24 5.49
C PHE A 12 0.18 12.72 4.10
N ASN A 13 1.13 12.63 3.18
CA ASN A 13 0.88 12.12 1.84
C ASN A 13 0.59 10.61 1.84
N GLN A 14 1.21 9.86 2.75
CA GLN A 14 0.90 8.44 2.96
C GLN A 14 -0.57 8.25 3.36
N ASP A 15 -1.08 9.06 4.30
CA ASP A 15 -2.49 9.02 4.71
C ASP A 15 -3.45 9.38 3.58
N GLN A 16 -3.11 10.38 2.75
CA GLN A 16 -3.91 10.75 1.58
C GLN A 16 -3.94 9.62 0.55
N LEU A 17 -2.81 8.95 0.31
CA LEU A 17 -2.72 7.83 -0.60
C LEU A 17 -3.56 6.64 -0.11
N ILE A 18 -3.46 6.32 1.17
CA ILE A 18 -4.27 5.27 1.80
C ILE A 18 -5.77 5.56 1.61
N LYS A 19 -6.22 6.80 1.86
CA LYS A 19 -7.62 7.20 1.65
C LYS A 19 -8.03 7.02 0.19
N LEU A 20 -7.22 7.49 -0.75
CA LEU A 20 -7.51 7.37 -2.18
C LEU A 20 -7.63 5.90 -2.60
N LEU A 21 -6.70 5.05 -2.19
CA LEU A 21 -6.72 3.62 -2.53
C LEU A 21 -7.95 2.90 -1.94
N ARG A 22 -8.40 3.30 -0.74
CA ARG A 22 -9.61 2.77 -0.10
C ARG A 22 -10.90 3.19 -0.78
N GLU A 23 -10.95 4.39 -1.34
CA GLU A 23 -12.10 4.92 -2.05
C GLU A 23 -12.20 4.34 -3.46
N VAL A 24 -11.09 4.36 -4.20
CA VAL A 24 -11.05 3.96 -5.61
C VAL A 24 -11.06 2.42 -5.75
N LYS A 25 -10.47 1.70 -4.80
CA LYS A 25 -10.31 0.23 -4.80
C LYS A 25 -9.86 -0.31 -6.16
N PRO A 26 -8.77 0.22 -6.74
CA PRO A 26 -8.30 -0.24 -8.03
C PRO A 26 -7.81 -1.69 -7.93
N ALA A 27 -8.07 -2.50 -8.96
CA ALA A 27 -7.45 -3.81 -9.08
C ALA A 27 -5.95 -3.63 -9.37
N MET A 28 -5.10 -3.79 -8.36
CA MET A 28 -3.66 -3.61 -8.51
C MET A 28 -2.83 -4.54 -7.62
N LEU A 29 -1.57 -4.72 -7.99
CA LEU A 29 -0.54 -5.38 -7.20
C LEU A 29 0.39 -4.33 -6.59
N LEU A 30 0.58 -4.43 -5.28
CA LEU A 30 1.39 -3.55 -4.45
C LEU A 30 2.49 -4.37 -3.75
N ILE A 31 3.71 -3.88 -3.80
CA ILE A 31 4.86 -4.42 -3.07
C ILE A 31 5.26 -3.35 -2.05
N GLU A 32 5.25 -3.72 -0.77
CA GLU A 32 5.55 -2.82 0.33
C GLU A 32 6.25 -3.54 1.47
N HIS A 33 7.06 -2.79 2.22
CA HIS A 33 7.68 -3.26 3.46
C HIS A 33 6.97 -2.70 4.71
N ASP A 34 6.25 -1.59 4.57
CA ASP A 34 5.50 -0.99 5.67
C ASP A 34 4.22 -1.78 5.97
N LYS A 35 4.20 -2.41 7.14
CA LYS A 35 3.04 -3.19 7.63
C LYS A 35 1.80 -2.33 7.81
N TYR A 36 1.94 -1.08 8.27
CA TYR A 36 0.80 -0.19 8.46
C TYR A 36 0.13 0.08 7.12
N PHE A 37 0.90 0.48 6.12
CA PHE A 37 0.37 0.74 4.78
C PHE A 37 -0.36 -0.50 4.21
N ILE A 38 0.27 -1.67 4.27
CA ILE A 38 -0.31 -2.94 3.80
C ILE A 38 -1.63 -3.23 4.52
N GLU A 39 -1.66 -3.13 5.84
CA GLU A 39 -2.89 -3.36 6.64
C GLU A 39 -3.99 -2.37 6.28
N GLN A 40 -3.65 -1.15 5.88
CA GLN A 40 -4.65 -0.17 5.52
C GLN A 40 -5.26 -0.40 4.13
N VAL A 41 -4.49 -0.89 3.15
CA VAL A 41 -4.90 -0.90 1.72
C VAL A 41 -5.07 -2.27 1.09
N ALA A 42 -4.48 -3.34 1.64
CA ALA A 42 -4.44 -4.64 0.99
C ALA A 42 -5.71 -5.46 1.29
N ASP A 43 -6.39 -5.90 0.23
CA ASP A 43 -7.51 -6.85 0.33
C ASP A 43 -7.02 -8.30 0.51
N GLN A 44 -5.87 -8.63 -0.12
CA GLN A 44 -5.23 -9.94 -0.04
C GLN A 44 -3.73 -9.78 0.13
N ARG A 45 -3.14 -10.57 1.02
CA ARG A 45 -1.70 -10.58 1.29
C ARG A 45 -1.07 -11.87 0.78
N ILE A 46 -0.05 -11.71 -0.05
CA ILE A 46 0.80 -12.82 -0.50
C ILE A 46 2.15 -12.66 0.22
N VAL A 47 2.59 -13.73 0.89
CA VAL A 47 3.91 -13.77 1.55
C VAL A 47 4.78 -14.74 0.77
N ILE A 48 5.90 -14.25 0.28
CA ILE A 48 6.91 -15.06 -0.40
C ILE A 48 8.01 -15.35 0.62
N SER A 49 8.27 -16.63 0.86
CA SER A 49 9.39 -17.13 1.66
C SER A 49 10.14 -18.18 0.85
N ASN A 50 11.47 -18.21 0.98
CA ASN A 50 12.30 -19.28 0.41
C ASN A 50 12.06 -20.63 1.09
#